data_AF-A0A401THK8-F1
#
_entry.id   AF-A0A401THK8-F1
#
_cell.length_a   1.000
_cell.length_b   1.000
_cell.length_c   1.000
_cell.angle_alpha   90.00
_cell.angle_beta   90.00
_cell.angle_gamma   90.00
#
_symmetry.space_group_name_H-M   'P 1'
#
loop_
_entity.id
_entity.type
_entity.pdbx_description
1 polymer ?
#
loop_
_entity_poly.entity_id
_entity_poly.type
_entity_poly.pdbx_seq_one_letter_code
_entity_poly.pdbx_strand_id
1 'polypeptide(L)'
;MARLLPLSLRAPGSCFRALSLRAPGSCFRALLVSLLLVAALQLLYLGLLSAMHGRQQRLRYSRLFQGGGRLGAAPGAGARGGEADSRDGGAGGSLTLGPGRLDPSGRYRLYRDVSRSPVSREAGDLELSLATHSSLHNLHHLPGLARRWQGPLAVAVFSGPGELGASLQLIHKLEGHCPCLRGRVTFTLVTPSGLPEKGVAPEPGGGERQEPGTRDPQGGEPPDPHPACRRALAQLRLYSRGRTNYALSAGPYPNNLLRNAARQALPSRHVLVIDVDMLPSAGLRPGFLRLLGGLTRGPESRPGADRTVYVVPALEMRHTRRLPQHKAELQQLYQVAEVRPFYAELCPRCQAPTNYSRWINLPAAADATTSTSSTGPVLQVAYTREWTDPWEPFYISRNTVPPYDERFEQYGFNRISQVSCSDVIGIVGGVGWGGAG
;
A
#
# COMPACT_ATOMS: atom_id res chain seq x y z
N MET A 1 69.87 -28.96 -26.01
CA MET A 1 69.92 -29.31 -27.44
C MET A 1 68.63 -28.77 -28.06
N ALA A 2 68.59 -27.75 -28.91
CA ALA A 2 69.28 -27.49 -30.18
C ALA A 2 68.50 -28.01 -31.41
N ARG A 3 67.86 -27.06 -32.14
CA ARG A 3 67.46 -27.11 -33.58
C ARG A 3 66.41 -28.18 -34.01
N LEU A 4 65.60 -28.05 -35.07
CA LEU A 4 65.18 -26.95 -35.96
C LEU A 4 63.85 -27.35 -36.67
N LEU A 5 63.13 -26.35 -37.18
CA LEU A 5 62.07 -26.26 -38.23
C LEU A 5 62.12 -27.26 -39.43
N PRO A 6 61.13 -27.33 -40.40
CA PRO A 6 59.74 -26.80 -40.48
C PRO A 6 58.67 -27.66 -41.27
N LEU A 7 57.45 -27.10 -41.42
CA LEU A 7 56.54 -27.07 -42.61
C LEU A 7 56.07 -28.34 -43.40
N SER A 8 54.78 -28.68 -43.17
CA SER A 8 53.66 -28.61 -44.16
C SER A 8 53.39 -29.66 -45.27
N LEU A 9 52.09 -29.78 -45.58
CA LEU A 9 51.41 -30.30 -46.80
C LEU A 9 51.36 -31.82 -47.09
N ARG A 10 50.28 -32.48 -46.63
CA ARG A 10 49.10 -32.84 -47.47
C ARG A 10 48.02 -33.59 -46.67
N ALA A 11 46.75 -33.24 -46.91
CA ALA A 11 45.58 -34.09 -46.63
C ALA A 11 45.50 -35.20 -47.72
N PRO A 12 44.85 -36.37 -47.53
CA PRO A 12 43.46 -36.50 -47.04
C PRO A 12 43.20 -37.71 -46.09
N GLY A 13 41.93 -37.93 -45.69
CA GLY A 13 41.48 -39.22 -45.17
C GLY A 13 40.61 -39.18 -43.91
N SER A 14 39.38 -38.69 -44.03
CA SER A 14 38.39 -38.71 -42.93
C SER A 14 38.06 -40.14 -42.49
N CYS A 15 38.14 -40.43 -41.19
CA CYS A 15 37.58 -41.66 -40.60
C CYS A 15 36.82 -41.37 -39.30
N PHE A 16 35.77 -40.56 -39.39
CA PHE A 16 34.75 -40.49 -38.34
C PHE A 16 33.71 -41.59 -38.61
N ARG A 17 33.60 -42.56 -37.69
CA ARG A 17 32.47 -43.50 -37.68
C ARG A 17 31.17 -42.72 -37.42
N ALA A 18 30.37 -42.52 -38.46
CA ALA A 18 29.03 -41.98 -38.30
C ALA A 18 28.16 -42.97 -37.52
N LEU A 19 27.69 -42.58 -36.33
CA LEU A 19 26.49 -43.19 -35.76
C LEU A 19 25.32 -42.85 -36.68
N SER A 20 24.92 -43.82 -37.51
CA SER A 20 23.73 -43.71 -38.35
C SER A 20 22.48 -43.77 -37.46
N LEU A 21 22.11 -42.62 -36.89
CA LEU A 21 20.79 -42.38 -36.31
C LEU A 21 19.76 -42.58 -37.43
N ARG A 22 19.15 -43.78 -37.45
CA ARG A 22 18.02 -44.08 -38.33
C ARG A 22 16.99 -42.96 -38.21
N ALA A 23 16.53 -42.44 -39.35
CA ALA A 23 15.53 -41.39 -39.38
C ALA A 23 14.34 -41.80 -38.49
N PRO A 24 13.89 -40.95 -37.55
CA PRO A 24 12.78 -41.28 -36.67
C PRO A 24 11.55 -41.61 -37.52
N GLY A 25 11.04 -42.84 -37.36
CA GLY A 25 9.88 -43.33 -38.10
C GLY A 25 8.65 -42.44 -37.86
N SER A 26 7.65 -42.57 -38.75
CA SER A 26 6.44 -41.73 -38.75
C SER A 26 5.84 -41.53 -37.34
N CYS A 27 5.79 -42.59 -36.55
CA CYS A 27 5.29 -42.58 -35.16
C CYS A 27 6.04 -41.61 -34.23
N PHE A 28 7.37 -41.48 -34.32
CA PHE A 28 8.14 -40.56 -33.46
C PHE A 28 7.93 -39.10 -33.89
N ARG A 29 7.83 -38.84 -35.20
CA ARG A 29 7.48 -37.50 -35.71
C ARG A 29 6.07 -37.11 -35.28
N ALA A 30 5.11 -38.04 -35.35
CA ALA A 30 3.76 -37.83 -34.85
C ALA A 30 3.75 -37.56 -33.33
N LEU A 31 4.49 -38.33 -32.53
CA LEU A 31 4.63 -38.12 -31.09
C LEU A 31 5.20 -36.73 -30.74
N LEU A 32 6.24 -36.29 -31.45
CA LEU A 32 6.84 -34.97 -31.28
C LEU A 32 5.86 -33.84 -31.63
N VAL A 33 5.12 -33.98 -32.74
CA VAL A 33 4.08 -33.01 -33.15
C VAL A 33 2.94 -32.97 -32.13
N SER A 34 2.49 -34.12 -31.62
CA SER A 34 1.47 -34.19 -30.56
C SER A 34 1.94 -33.53 -29.25
N LEU A 35 3.20 -33.74 -28.84
CA LEU A 35 3.77 -33.08 -27.66
C LEU A 35 3.86 -31.56 -27.82
N LEU A 36 4.31 -31.08 -28.99
CA LEU A 36 4.35 -29.65 -29.30
C LEU A 36 2.95 -29.03 -29.37
N LEU A 37 1.97 -29.75 -29.91
CA LEU A 37 0.57 -29.33 -29.94
C LEU A 37 -0.01 -29.22 -28.52
N VAL A 38 0.24 -30.21 -27.66
CA VAL A 38 -0.19 -30.17 -26.25
C VAL A 38 0.47 -29.01 -25.50
N ALA A 39 1.78 -28.78 -25.68
CA ALA A 39 2.47 -27.65 -25.07
C ALA A 39 1.93 -26.29 -25.56
N ALA A 40 1.66 -26.16 -26.86
CA ALA A 40 1.06 -24.95 -27.43
C ALA A 40 -0.38 -24.72 -26.90
N LEU A 41 -1.19 -25.77 -26.79
CA LEU A 41 -2.53 -25.72 -26.20
C LEU A 41 -2.49 -25.37 -24.71
N GLN A 42 -1.51 -25.87 -23.95
CA GLN A 42 -1.30 -25.50 -22.55
C GLN A 42 -0.89 -24.04 -22.38
N LEU A 43 0.02 -23.52 -23.22
CA LEU A 43 0.40 -22.11 -23.21
C LEU A 43 -0.75 -21.19 -23.62
N LEU A 44 -1.54 -21.60 -24.61
CA LEU A 44 -2.76 -20.90 -25.03
C LEU A 44 -3.83 -20.91 -23.93
N TYR A 45 -4.01 -22.05 -23.24
CA TYR A 45 -4.91 -22.18 -22.09
C TYR A 45 -4.47 -21.32 -20.90
N LEU A 46 -3.17 -21.27 -20.58
CA LEU A 46 -2.61 -20.39 -19.56
C LEU A 46 -2.79 -18.91 -19.93
N GLY A 47 -2.48 -18.53 -21.17
CA GLY A 47 -2.69 -17.16 -21.67
C GLY A 47 -4.17 -16.75 -21.64
N LEU A 48 -5.07 -17.64 -22.04
CA LEU A 48 -6.51 -17.45 -21.93
C LEU A 48 -6.97 -17.37 -20.47
N LEU A 49 -6.46 -18.21 -19.56
CA LEU A 49 -6.77 -18.12 -18.13
C LEU A 49 -6.34 -16.79 -17.54
N SER A 50 -5.12 -16.31 -17.81
CA SER A 50 -4.64 -15.00 -17.34
C SER A 50 -5.48 -13.85 -17.93
N ALA A 51 -5.81 -13.91 -19.22
CA ALA A 51 -6.65 -12.89 -19.86
C ALA A 51 -8.10 -12.91 -19.37
N MET A 52 -8.68 -14.11 -19.16
CA MET A 52 -10.05 -14.31 -18.68
C MET A 52 -10.19 -13.95 -17.20
N HIS A 53 -9.27 -14.37 -16.34
CA HIS A 53 -9.26 -13.97 -14.92
C HIS A 53 -9.02 -12.47 -14.80
N GLY A 54 -8.08 -11.89 -15.54
CA GLY A 54 -7.85 -10.45 -15.58
C GLY A 54 -9.10 -9.66 -16.05
N ARG A 55 -9.80 -10.15 -17.08
CA ARG A 55 -11.06 -9.55 -17.57
C ARG A 55 -12.22 -9.73 -16.58
N GLN A 56 -12.43 -10.93 -16.04
CA GLN A 56 -13.49 -11.20 -15.07
C GLN A 56 -13.29 -10.42 -13.77
N GLN A 57 -12.05 -10.35 -13.26
CA GLN A 57 -11.72 -9.47 -12.14
C GLN A 57 -12.02 -8.01 -12.51
N ARG A 58 -11.47 -7.47 -13.60
CA ARG A 58 -11.76 -6.08 -14.03
C ARG A 58 -13.25 -5.79 -14.19
N LEU A 59 -14.05 -6.74 -14.69
CA LEU A 59 -15.51 -6.63 -14.81
C LEU A 59 -16.22 -6.70 -13.45
N ARG A 60 -15.73 -7.49 -12.50
CA ARG A 60 -16.31 -7.60 -11.15
C ARG A 60 -15.96 -6.38 -10.29
N TYR A 61 -14.72 -5.89 -10.39
CA TYR A 61 -14.29 -4.60 -9.85
C TYR A 61 -15.07 -3.44 -10.49
N SER A 62 -15.21 -3.38 -11.81
CA SER A 62 -15.94 -2.28 -12.47
C SER A 62 -17.44 -2.27 -12.17
N ARG A 63 -18.05 -3.44 -11.91
CA ARG A 63 -19.44 -3.53 -11.40
C ARG A 63 -19.60 -3.01 -9.97
N LEU A 64 -18.58 -3.12 -9.13
CA LEU A 64 -18.58 -2.57 -7.76
C LEU A 64 -18.33 -1.05 -7.73
N PHE A 65 -17.71 -0.48 -8.78
CA PHE A 65 -17.27 0.92 -8.82
C PHE A 65 -17.61 1.62 -10.15
N GLN A 66 -18.87 1.56 -10.60
CA GLN A 66 -19.26 2.17 -11.89
C GLN A 66 -19.22 3.71 -11.88
N GLY A 67 -18.43 4.30 -12.79
CA GLY A 67 -18.50 5.72 -13.13
C GLY A 67 -17.25 6.27 -13.83
N GLY A 68 -17.24 6.29 -15.17
CA GLY A 68 -16.19 6.96 -15.96
C GLY A 68 -15.83 6.23 -17.26
N GLY A 69 -16.03 6.90 -18.41
CA GLY A 69 -15.82 6.33 -19.76
C GLY A 69 -14.39 6.44 -20.32
N ARG A 70 -14.18 5.87 -21.51
CA ARG A 70 -12.91 5.81 -22.25
C ARG A 70 -12.61 7.09 -23.05
N LEU A 71 -11.33 7.48 -23.10
CA LEU A 71 -10.54 8.12 -24.20
C LEU A 71 -9.13 8.45 -23.63
N GLY A 72 -8.01 8.58 -24.38
CA GLY A 72 -7.69 8.29 -25.80
C GLY A 72 -6.27 7.66 -25.90
N ALA A 73 -5.43 8.02 -26.88
CA ALA A 73 -4.00 7.61 -26.91
C ALA A 73 -3.02 8.57 -27.62
N ALA A 74 -1.85 8.80 -27.00
CA ALA A 74 -0.49 8.98 -27.56
C ALA A 74 -0.17 10.15 -28.56
N PRO A 75 1.11 10.43 -28.91
CA PRO A 75 2.39 10.41 -28.17
C PRO A 75 3.25 11.73 -28.33
N GLY A 76 4.40 11.86 -27.65
CA GLY A 76 5.42 12.89 -28.02
C GLY A 76 6.61 13.04 -27.05
N ALA A 77 7.83 13.12 -27.58
CA ALA A 77 9.11 13.37 -26.89
C ALA A 77 9.19 14.79 -26.24
N GLY A 78 10.11 15.13 -25.32
CA GLY A 78 11.25 14.43 -24.72
C GLY A 78 12.46 15.38 -24.59
N ALA A 79 12.97 15.59 -23.37
CA ALA A 79 14.18 16.40 -23.11
C ALA A 79 14.87 15.99 -21.80
N ARG A 80 16.21 16.01 -21.78
CA ARG A 80 17.05 15.72 -20.61
C ARG A 80 17.46 17.01 -19.89
N GLY A 81 17.67 16.93 -18.58
CA GLY A 81 18.38 17.94 -17.79
C GLY A 81 18.71 17.42 -16.39
N GLY A 82 19.93 17.69 -15.91
CA GLY A 82 20.23 17.70 -14.47
C GLY A 82 19.56 18.92 -13.79
N GLU A 83 19.80 19.22 -12.53
CA GLU A 83 20.85 18.73 -11.61
C GLU A 83 20.48 19.16 -10.17
N ALA A 84 21.29 18.73 -9.19
CA ALA A 84 21.53 19.36 -7.88
C ALA A 84 20.36 19.57 -6.86
N ASP A 85 20.70 19.26 -5.60
CA ASP A 85 19.89 19.45 -4.40
C ASP A 85 20.20 20.83 -3.77
N SER A 86 19.18 21.65 -3.55
CA SER A 86 19.32 22.96 -2.90
C SER A 86 18.28 23.10 -1.79
N ARG A 87 18.75 22.99 -0.55
CA ARG A 87 17.99 23.34 0.65
C ARG A 87 17.98 24.86 0.80
N ASP A 88 16.82 25.44 1.07
CA ASP A 88 16.76 26.72 1.78
C ASP A 88 15.61 26.70 2.79
N GLY A 89 15.82 27.37 3.92
CA GLY A 89 14.90 27.44 5.05
C GLY A 89 14.71 28.88 5.47
N GLY A 90 13.53 29.43 5.19
CA GLY A 90 13.16 30.80 5.56
C GLY A 90 11.69 30.89 5.94
N ALA A 91 11.39 31.43 7.12
CA ALA A 91 10.03 31.57 7.60
C ALA A 91 9.35 32.81 6.98
N GLY A 92 8.06 32.67 6.60
CA GLY A 92 7.21 33.79 6.22
C GLY A 92 7.29 34.21 4.75
N GLY A 93 6.82 33.35 3.84
CA GLY A 93 6.73 33.64 2.41
C GLY A 93 5.60 32.88 1.71
N SER A 94 5.36 33.22 0.44
CA SER A 94 4.38 32.56 -0.42
C SER A 94 4.56 31.03 -0.41
N LEU A 95 3.45 30.28 -0.58
CA LEU A 95 3.43 28.81 -0.60
C LEU A 95 4.05 28.25 -1.90
N THR A 96 5.34 28.47 -2.10
CA THR A 96 6.10 27.99 -3.24
C THR A 96 6.54 26.54 -3.00
N LEU A 97 5.92 25.62 -3.72
CA LEU A 97 6.46 24.27 -3.87
C LEU A 97 7.80 24.37 -4.60
N GLY A 98 8.82 23.66 -4.11
CA GLY A 98 10.06 23.45 -4.87
C GLY A 98 9.79 22.73 -6.20
N PRO A 99 10.79 22.61 -7.10
CA PRO A 99 10.59 22.14 -8.48
C PRO A 99 9.98 20.73 -8.60
N GLY A 100 10.01 19.93 -7.54
CA GLY A 100 9.50 18.57 -7.50
C GLY A 100 10.37 17.61 -8.33
N ARG A 101 10.34 16.33 -7.98
CA ARG A 101 11.11 15.29 -8.65
C ARG A 101 10.21 14.46 -9.57
N LEU A 102 10.62 14.25 -10.81
CA LEU A 102 9.93 13.31 -11.70
C LEU A 102 10.12 11.86 -11.24
N ASP A 103 9.09 11.03 -11.41
CA ASP A 103 9.19 9.59 -11.26
C ASP A 103 10.05 8.97 -12.40
N PRO A 104 10.51 7.71 -12.27
CA PRO A 104 11.35 7.08 -13.31
C PRO A 104 10.69 6.95 -14.69
N SER A 105 9.36 6.90 -14.77
CA SER A 105 8.62 6.91 -16.06
C SER A 105 8.40 8.32 -16.63
N GLY A 106 8.69 9.36 -15.85
CA GLY A 106 8.51 10.76 -16.21
C GLY A 106 7.04 11.20 -16.32
N ARG A 107 6.07 10.37 -15.91
CA ARG A 107 4.61 10.60 -15.99
C ARG A 107 4.04 11.35 -14.79
N TYR A 108 4.77 11.42 -13.68
CA TYR A 108 4.34 12.05 -12.44
C TYR A 108 5.47 12.90 -11.83
N ARG A 109 5.08 14.00 -11.19
CA ARG A 109 5.96 14.86 -10.39
C ARG A 109 5.59 14.73 -8.92
N LEU A 110 6.61 14.47 -8.10
CA LEU A 110 6.51 14.25 -6.66
C LEU A 110 7.09 15.46 -5.92
N TYR A 111 6.30 16.07 -5.04
CA TYR A 111 6.74 17.09 -4.10
C TYR A 111 6.75 16.44 -2.71
N ARG A 112 7.94 16.13 -2.22
CA ARG A 112 8.15 15.54 -0.90
C ARG A 112 8.12 16.64 0.17
N ASP A 113 7.81 16.26 1.40
CA ASP A 113 7.93 17.09 2.59
C ASP A 113 7.17 18.42 2.54
N VAL A 114 5.95 18.37 1.99
CA VAL A 114 5.07 19.54 1.96
C VAL A 114 4.40 19.85 3.31
N SER A 115 4.67 19.05 4.34
CA SER A 115 4.20 19.26 5.72
C SER A 115 4.73 20.55 6.34
N ARG A 116 3.90 21.29 7.07
CA ARG A 116 4.36 22.35 7.97
C ARG A 116 5.05 21.82 9.23
N SER A 117 4.68 20.61 9.65
CA SER A 117 5.22 19.97 10.85
C SER A 117 5.53 18.50 10.54
N PRO A 118 6.57 18.22 9.73
CA PRO A 118 6.95 16.87 9.37
C PRO A 118 7.39 16.06 10.60
N VAL A 119 7.36 14.75 10.45
CA VAL A 119 7.92 13.80 11.43
C VAL A 119 9.41 14.05 11.57
N SER A 120 9.93 14.08 12.82
CA SER A 120 11.38 14.10 13.05
C SER A 120 12.05 12.85 12.46
N ARG A 121 13.21 13.03 11.83
CA ARG A 121 13.92 11.99 11.07
C ARG A 121 15.29 11.64 11.66
N GLU A 122 15.47 11.80 12.96
CA GLU A 122 16.73 11.44 13.61
C GLU A 122 17.05 9.96 13.36
N ALA A 123 18.29 9.72 12.94
CA ALA A 123 18.69 8.47 12.30
C ALA A 123 18.91 7.38 13.35
N GLY A 124 17.96 6.46 13.45
CA GLY A 124 18.00 5.31 14.37
C GLY A 124 16.67 5.03 15.06
N ASP A 125 15.86 6.07 15.31
CA ASP A 125 14.71 5.99 16.24
C ASP A 125 13.40 5.48 15.60
N LEU A 126 13.28 5.52 14.28
CA LEU A 126 12.05 5.16 13.58
C LEU A 126 11.91 3.64 13.39
N GLU A 127 11.73 2.88 14.48
CA GLU A 127 11.59 1.42 14.41
C GLU A 127 10.38 0.94 13.59
N LEU A 128 9.23 1.63 13.67
CA LEU A 128 8.02 1.30 12.90
C LEU A 128 7.24 2.56 12.48
N SER A 129 6.99 2.68 11.18
CA SER A 129 6.07 3.66 10.60
C SER A 129 4.87 3.00 9.90
N LEU A 130 3.87 3.83 9.60
CA LEU A 130 2.75 3.50 8.73
C LEU A 130 2.87 4.32 7.45
N ALA A 131 2.66 3.69 6.31
CA ALA A 131 2.58 4.34 5.01
C ALA A 131 1.18 4.14 4.41
N THR A 132 0.61 5.18 3.84
CA THR A 132 -0.69 5.14 3.17
C THR A 132 -0.73 6.09 1.97
N HIS A 133 -1.74 5.93 1.13
CA HIS A 133 -1.98 6.80 -0.01
C HIS A 133 -3.44 7.22 -0.08
N SER A 134 -3.66 8.42 -0.60
CA SER A 134 -5.00 9.02 -0.72
C SER A 134 -5.14 9.77 -2.03
N SER A 135 -6.37 9.97 -2.48
CA SER A 135 -6.74 11.13 -3.29
C SER A 135 -7.01 12.32 -2.37
N LEU A 136 -7.08 13.54 -2.90
CA LEU A 136 -7.46 14.71 -2.11
C LEU A 136 -8.80 14.53 -1.38
N HIS A 137 -9.81 13.95 -2.04
CA HIS A 137 -11.15 13.75 -1.46
C HIS A 137 -11.21 12.71 -0.33
N ASN A 138 -10.28 11.74 -0.29
CA ASN A 138 -10.25 10.73 0.77
C ASN A 138 -9.41 11.13 2.01
N LEU A 139 -8.78 12.32 2.01
CA LEU A 139 -8.01 12.80 3.17
C LEU A 139 -8.85 12.99 4.45
N HIS A 140 -10.18 12.98 4.35
CA HIS A 140 -11.07 13.08 5.51
C HIS A 140 -11.00 11.86 6.46
N HIS A 141 -10.46 10.72 6.01
CA HIS A 141 -10.18 9.55 6.87
C HIS A 141 -8.93 9.74 7.76
N LEU A 142 -7.98 10.59 7.33
CA LEU A 142 -6.63 10.66 7.91
C LEU A 142 -6.59 10.97 9.42
N PRO A 143 -7.41 11.87 10.00
CA PRO A 143 -7.40 12.08 11.45
C PRO A 143 -7.93 10.90 12.27
N GLY A 144 -8.80 10.06 11.69
CA GLY A 144 -9.20 8.79 12.31
C GLY A 144 -8.02 7.82 12.37
N LEU A 145 -7.31 7.69 11.25
CA LEU A 145 -6.12 6.86 11.14
C LEU A 145 -4.99 7.31 12.08
N ALA A 146 -4.63 8.59 12.06
CA ALA A 146 -3.55 9.14 12.89
C ALA A 146 -3.82 9.00 14.39
N ARG A 147 -5.06 9.21 14.85
CA ARG A 147 -5.48 9.02 16.26
C ARG A 147 -5.37 7.56 16.72
N ARG A 148 -5.58 6.58 15.83
CA ARG A 148 -5.51 5.15 16.16
C ARG A 148 -4.11 4.57 16.00
N TRP A 149 -3.29 5.11 15.09
CA TRP A 149 -1.90 4.69 14.87
C TRP A 149 -0.93 5.21 15.94
N GLN A 150 -1.05 6.48 16.35
CA GLN A 150 -0.21 7.10 17.38
C GLN A 150 1.30 6.93 17.14
N GLY A 151 1.75 7.21 15.92
CA GLY A 151 3.15 7.12 15.53
C GLY A 151 3.46 7.78 14.19
N PRO A 152 4.70 7.64 13.70
CA PRO A 152 5.14 8.12 12.40
C PRO A 152 4.24 7.60 11.26
N LEU A 153 3.66 8.52 10.49
CA LEU A 153 2.76 8.23 9.38
C LEU A 153 3.21 9.00 8.13
N ALA A 154 3.34 8.31 7.01
CA ALA A 154 3.58 8.91 5.70
C ALA A 154 2.33 8.80 4.82
N VAL A 155 1.98 9.90 4.14
CA VAL A 155 0.84 9.97 3.24
C VAL A 155 1.28 10.47 1.87
N ALA A 156 1.11 9.65 0.84
CA ALA A 156 1.21 10.09 -0.55
C ALA A 156 -0.18 10.51 -1.05
N VAL A 157 -0.33 11.78 -1.41
CA VAL A 157 -1.60 12.36 -1.87
C VAL A 157 -1.54 12.60 -3.37
N PHE A 158 -2.38 11.90 -4.11
CA PHE A 158 -2.59 12.16 -5.53
C PHE A 158 -3.41 13.44 -5.70
N SER A 159 -2.84 14.38 -6.45
CA SER A 159 -3.49 15.63 -6.87
C SER A 159 -3.74 15.55 -8.37
N GLY A 160 -4.99 15.75 -8.79
CA GLY A 160 -5.32 15.87 -10.20
C GLY A 160 -4.78 17.16 -10.84
N PRO A 161 -4.98 17.31 -12.16
CA PRO A 161 -4.51 18.49 -12.91
C PRO A 161 -5.20 19.75 -12.38
N GLY A 162 -4.41 20.76 -12.02
CA GLY A 162 -4.92 21.99 -11.38
C GLY A 162 -5.29 21.85 -9.90
N GLU A 163 -5.23 20.66 -9.30
CA GLU A 163 -5.57 20.47 -7.88
C GLU A 163 -4.39 20.71 -6.93
N LEU A 164 -3.16 20.83 -7.44
CA LEU A 164 -1.93 20.88 -6.64
C LEU A 164 -1.96 21.98 -5.55
N GLY A 165 -2.36 23.20 -5.91
CA GLY A 165 -2.50 24.31 -4.97
C GLY A 165 -3.60 24.09 -3.93
N ALA A 166 -4.75 23.54 -4.34
CA ALA A 166 -5.84 23.20 -3.44
C ALA A 166 -5.43 22.07 -2.46
N SER A 167 -4.72 21.05 -2.94
CA SER A 167 -4.16 19.98 -2.11
C SER A 167 -3.23 20.51 -1.04
N LEU A 168 -2.29 21.39 -1.41
CA LEU A 168 -1.34 21.99 -0.47
C LEU A 168 -2.06 22.81 0.61
N GLN A 169 -2.98 23.69 0.21
CA GLN A 169 -3.77 24.50 1.14
C GLN A 169 -4.59 23.64 2.10
N LEU A 170 -5.22 22.56 1.60
CA LEU A 170 -6.04 21.65 2.41
C LEU A 170 -5.22 20.80 3.37
N ILE A 171 -4.03 20.32 2.96
CA ILE A 171 -3.07 19.64 3.85
C ILE A 171 -2.63 20.57 4.98
N HIS A 172 -2.19 21.78 4.64
CA HIS A 172 -1.76 22.78 5.63
C HIS A 172 -2.88 23.18 6.58
N LYS A 173 -4.12 23.26 6.07
CA LYS A 173 -5.30 23.51 6.88
C LYS A 173 -5.57 22.35 7.84
N LEU A 174 -5.44 21.10 7.39
CA LEU A 174 -5.51 19.92 8.25
C LEU A 174 -4.43 19.94 9.34
N GLU A 175 -3.15 20.14 9.01
CA GLU A 175 -2.07 20.24 10.02
C GLU A 175 -2.32 21.39 11.02
N GLY A 176 -2.75 22.55 10.51
CA GLY A 176 -3.09 23.72 11.31
C GLY A 176 -4.28 23.48 12.25
N HIS A 177 -5.25 22.63 11.88
CA HIS A 177 -6.50 22.46 12.62
C HIS A 177 -6.69 21.09 13.26
N CYS A 178 -5.82 20.10 13.06
CA CYS A 178 -5.94 18.75 13.62
C CYS A 178 -4.66 18.35 14.38
N PRO A 179 -4.62 18.50 15.73
CA PRO A 179 -3.41 18.27 16.52
C PRO A 179 -2.81 16.86 16.39
N CYS A 180 -3.63 15.85 16.08
CA CYS A 180 -3.18 14.48 15.86
C CYS A 180 -2.26 14.29 14.64
N LEU A 181 -2.18 15.27 13.73
CA LEU A 181 -1.34 15.23 12.54
C LEU A 181 0.04 15.87 12.76
N ARG A 182 0.12 16.92 13.59
CA ARG A 182 1.33 17.74 13.81
C ARG A 182 2.48 16.90 14.38
N GLY A 183 3.65 16.97 13.75
CA GLY A 183 4.85 16.21 14.12
C GLY A 183 4.73 14.69 13.94
N ARG A 184 3.61 14.19 13.42
CA ARG A 184 3.32 12.75 13.26
C ARG A 184 3.08 12.34 11.81
N VAL A 185 2.76 13.29 10.92
CA VAL A 185 2.43 13.03 9.52
C VAL A 185 3.38 13.76 8.57
N THR A 186 4.03 13.02 7.68
CA THR A 186 4.71 13.60 6.51
C THR A 186 3.84 13.41 5.26
N PHE A 187 3.73 14.46 4.45
CA PHE A 187 2.97 14.46 3.20
C PHE A 187 3.90 14.53 1.98
N THR A 188 3.58 13.72 0.96
CA THR A 188 4.14 13.84 -0.39
C THR A 188 2.99 14.08 -1.37
N LEU A 189 3.00 15.19 -2.11
CA LEU A 189 2.07 15.41 -3.22
C LEU A 189 2.59 14.72 -4.47
N VAL A 190 1.71 14.07 -5.22
CA VAL A 190 2.02 13.45 -6.51
C VAL A 190 0.99 13.93 -7.53
N THR A 191 1.45 14.52 -8.63
CA THR A 191 0.61 15.06 -9.71
C THR A 191 1.09 14.54 -11.06
N PRO A 192 0.23 14.36 -12.08
CA PRO A 192 0.69 14.06 -13.44
C PRO A 192 1.64 15.14 -13.98
N SER A 193 2.68 14.72 -14.69
CA SER A 193 3.63 15.62 -15.36
C SER A 193 3.07 16.12 -16.70
N GLY A 194 3.63 17.20 -17.22
CA GLY A 194 3.35 17.68 -18.58
C GLY A 194 1.98 18.29 -18.83
N LEU A 195 1.06 18.25 -17.85
CA LEU A 195 -0.21 18.97 -17.91
C LEU A 195 -0.01 20.42 -17.47
N PRO A 196 -0.58 21.40 -18.19
CA PRO A 196 -0.47 22.80 -17.79
C PRO A 196 -1.16 23.00 -16.44
N GLU A 197 -0.46 23.63 -15.50
CA GLU A 197 -1.09 24.17 -14.31
C GLU A 197 -2.05 25.28 -14.75
N LYS A 198 -3.34 24.97 -14.86
CA LYS A 198 -4.37 26.01 -14.85
C LYS A 198 -4.23 26.72 -13.51
N GLY A 199 -3.66 27.91 -13.54
CA GLY A 199 -3.53 28.76 -12.37
C GLY A 199 -4.87 28.85 -11.66
N VAL A 200 -4.87 28.64 -10.35
CA VAL A 200 -6.08 28.70 -9.53
C VAL A 200 -6.60 30.13 -9.58
N ALA A 201 -7.61 30.38 -10.41
CA ALA A 201 -8.43 31.55 -10.26
C ALA A 201 -9.09 31.46 -8.87
N PRO A 202 -8.93 32.47 -7.99
CA PRO A 202 -9.69 32.48 -6.76
C PRO A 202 -11.17 32.61 -7.11
N GLU A 203 -11.95 31.57 -6.81
CA GLU A 203 -13.42 31.68 -6.80
C GLU A 203 -13.78 32.89 -5.92
N PRO A 204 -14.49 33.90 -6.47
CA PRO A 204 -14.77 35.13 -5.75
C PRO A 204 -15.61 34.81 -4.51
N GLY A 205 -15.33 35.49 -3.40
CA GLY A 205 -15.89 35.16 -2.09
C GLY A 205 -17.42 35.20 -2.06
N GLY A 206 -18.04 34.02 -2.13
CA GLY A 206 -19.44 33.84 -1.76
C GLY A 206 -19.59 34.10 -0.27
N GLY A 207 -20.19 35.25 0.09
CA GLY A 207 -20.34 35.68 1.48
C GLY A 207 -21.03 34.63 2.36
N GLU A 208 -20.47 34.38 3.54
CA GLU A 208 -21.04 33.46 4.52
C GLU A 208 -22.41 33.95 5.00
N ARG A 209 -23.50 33.38 4.47
CA ARG A 209 -24.80 33.46 5.13
C ARG A 209 -24.88 32.36 6.18
N GLN A 210 -24.86 32.75 7.45
CA GLN A 210 -25.00 31.83 8.57
C GLN A 210 -26.44 31.30 8.63
N GLU A 211 -26.66 30.08 8.15
CA GLU A 211 -27.88 29.32 8.41
C GLU A 211 -27.83 28.72 9.83
N PRO A 212 -28.84 28.97 10.70
CA PRO A 212 -28.86 28.40 12.04
C PRO A 212 -29.00 26.88 12.00
N GLY A 213 -28.02 26.17 12.56
CA GLY A 213 -28.01 24.71 12.55
C GLY A 213 -29.19 24.11 13.32
N THR A 214 -30.06 23.38 12.63
CA THR A 214 -31.05 22.50 13.24
C THR A 214 -30.36 21.44 14.10
N ARG A 215 -30.78 21.35 15.37
CA ARG A 215 -30.30 20.32 16.30
C ARG A 215 -31.02 19.00 15.99
N ASP A 216 -30.29 18.02 15.49
CA ASP A 216 -30.74 16.63 15.43
C ASP A 216 -30.50 15.97 16.81
N PRO A 217 -31.52 15.46 17.51
CA PRO A 217 -31.37 14.97 18.88
C PRO A 217 -30.97 13.48 18.97
N GLN A 218 -30.04 13.22 19.89
CA GLN A 218 -29.72 11.91 20.49
C GLN A 218 -28.92 10.88 19.65
N GLY A 219 -27.72 10.59 20.15
CA GLY A 219 -26.83 9.52 19.69
C GLY A 219 -25.47 9.70 20.35
N GLY A 220 -25.19 8.94 21.41
CA GLY A 220 -24.07 9.21 22.34
C GLY A 220 -22.67 8.97 21.76
N GLU A 221 -22.14 9.93 21.02
CA GLU A 221 -20.71 10.07 20.73
C GLU A 221 -20.17 11.25 21.57
N PRO A 222 -19.08 11.10 22.34
CA PRO A 222 -18.54 12.19 23.14
C PRO A 222 -18.06 13.34 22.23
N PRO A 223 -18.18 14.62 22.66
CA PRO A 223 -17.80 15.76 21.84
C PRO A 223 -16.31 15.70 21.45
N ASP A 224 -16.03 15.62 20.14
CA ASP A 224 -14.65 15.54 19.61
C ASP A 224 -13.80 16.72 20.13
N PRO A 225 -12.64 16.46 20.78
CA PRO A 225 -11.87 17.48 21.50
C PRO A 225 -11.29 18.62 20.64
N HIS A 226 -11.45 18.60 19.31
CA HIS A 226 -10.97 19.68 18.46
C HIS A 226 -12.02 20.19 17.44
N PRO A 227 -12.91 21.14 17.82
CA PRO A 227 -13.96 21.67 16.93
C PRO A 227 -13.39 22.37 15.67
N ALA A 228 -12.16 22.87 15.74
CA ALA A 228 -11.44 23.38 14.58
C ALA A 228 -11.07 22.27 13.56
N CYS A 229 -10.73 21.06 14.03
CA CYS A 229 -10.45 19.91 13.15
C CYS A 229 -11.73 19.48 12.42
N ARG A 230 -12.85 19.41 13.16
CA ARG A 230 -14.18 19.10 12.61
C ARG A 230 -14.58 20.08 11.50
N ARG A 231 -14.32 21.38 11.65
CA ARG A 231 -14.59 22.40 10.61
C ARG A 231 -13.71 22.23 9.37
N ALA A 232 -12.41 22.00 9.53
CA ALA A 232 -11.51 21.71 8.41
C ALA A 232 -11.93 20.43 7.65
N LEU A 233 -12.32 19.38 8.37
CA LEU A 233 -12.85 18.14 7.80
C LEU A 233 -14.21 18.33 7.11
N ALA A 234 -15.08 19.20 7.61
CA ALA A 234 -16.36 19.50 6.96
C ALA A 234 -16.14 20.12 5.57
N GLN A 235 -15.19 21.05 5.44
CA GLN A 235 -14.86 21.66 4.14
C GLN A 235 -14.23 20.65 3.17
N LEU A 236 -13.39 19.73 3.65
CA LEU A 236 -12.91 18.60 2.84
C LEU A 236 -14.04 17.68 2.37
N ARG A 237 -14.98 17.34 3.26
CA ARG A 237 -16.15 16.53 2.92
C ARG A 237 -17.05 17.22 1.88
N LEU A 238 -17.17 18.55 1.93
CA LEU A 238 -17.86 19.34 0.89
C LEU A 238 -17.13 19.25 -0.45
N TYR A 239 -15.81 19.47 -0.48
CA TYR A 239 -14.98 19.30 -1.69
C TYR A 239 -15.05 17.87 -2.28
N SER A 240 -15.34 16.88 -1.44
CA SER A 240 -15.47 15.48 -1.83
C SER A 240 -16.86 15.11 -2.38
N ARG A 241 -17.88 15.96 -2.20
CA ARG A 241 -19.25 15.66 -2.68
C ARG A 241 -19.28 15.59 -4.21
N GLY A 242 -19.97 14.58 -4.74
CA GLY A 242 -20.11 14.36 -6.18
C GLY A 242 -18.86 13.78 -6.88
N ARG A 243 -17.76 13.53 -6.16
CA ARG A 243 -16.54 12.95 -6.74
C ARG A 243 -16.52 11.44 -6.52
N THR A 244 -16.50 10.66 -7.60
CA THR A 244 -16.47 9.20 -7.55
C THR A 244 -15.06 8.66 -7.31
N ASN A 245 -14.95 7.62 -6.48
CA ASN A 245 -13.66 6.99 -6.18
C ASN A 245 -13.03 6.42 -7.46
N TYR A 246 -11.74 6.69 -7.64
CA TYR A 246 -10.94 6.31 -8.82
C TYR A 246 -11.39 6.89 -10.18
N ALA A 247 -12.42 7.74 -10.22
CA ALA A 247 -12.80 8.48 -11.42
C ALA A 247 -11.93 9.74 -11.57
N LEU A 248 -10.72 9.54 -12.10
CA LEU A 248 -9.74 10.60 -12.29
C LEU A 248 -9.75 11.06 -13.74
N SER A 249 -9.83 12.37 -13.96
CA SER A 249 -9.76 13.01 -15.28
C SER A 249 -8.38 12.90 -15.95
N ALA A 250 -7.38 12.35 -15.26
CA ALA A 250 -5.98 12.34 -15.66
C ALA A 250 -5.38 10.93 -15.84
N GLY A 251 -6.23 9.93 -16.07
CA GLY A 251 -5.81 8.53 -16.22
C GLY A 251 -5.92 7.71 -14.92
N PRO A 252 -5.32 6.50 -14.87
CA PRO A 252 -5.47 5.59 -13.75
C PRO A 252 -4.89 6.15 -12.44
N TYR A 253 -5.42 5.69 -11.31
CA TYR A 253 -4.86 6.04 -10.00
C TYR A 253 -3.56 5.26 -9.75
N PRO A 254 -2.41 5.92 -9.57
CA PRO A 254 -1.11 5.26 -9.52
C PRO A 254 -0.79 4.73 -8.11
N ASN A 255 -1.64 3.84 -7.57
CA ASN A 255 -1.55 3.36 -6.19
C ASN A 255 -0.17 2.82 -5.80
N ASN A 256 0.52 2.09 -6.68
CA ASN A 256 1.80 1.48 -6.34
C ASN A 256 2.94 2.52 -6.29
N LEU A 257 2.95 3.50 -7.18
CA LEU A 257 3.82 4.68 -7.07
C LEU A 257 3.55 5.45 -5.77
N LEU A 258 2.28 5.66 -5.41
CA LEU A 258 1.90 6.35 -4.17
C LEU A 258 2.34 5.56 -2.92
N ARG A 259 2.17 4.22 -2.92
CA ARG A 259 2.67 3.35 -1.84
C ARG A 259 4.19 3.45 -1.71
N ASN A 260 4.93 3.41 -2.82
CA ASN A 260 6.38 3.57 -2.82
C ASN A 260 6.80 4.97 -2.33
N ALA A 261 6.13 6.03 -2.78
CA ALA A 261 6.39 7.40 -2.37
C ALA A 261 6.17 7.61 -0.86
N ALA A 262 5.03 7.12 -0.32
CA ALA A 262 4.75 7.17 1.11
C ALA A 262 5.77 6.34 1.91
N ARG A 263 6.06 5.11 1.48
CA ARG A 263 7.02 4.21 2.14
C ARG A 263 8.44 4.81 2.20
N GLN A 264 8.86 5.52 1.14
CA GLN A 264 10.16 6.20 1.08
C GLN A 264 10.23 7.52 1.87
N ALA A 265 9.08 8.11 2.25
CA ALA A 265 9.06 9.39 2.97
C ALA A 265 9.48 9.29 4.45
N LEU A 266 9.53 8.08 5.02
CA LEU A 266 10.04 7.82 6.36
C LEU A 266 11.12 6.73 6.32
N PRO A 267 12.34 6.99 6.81
CA PRO A 267 13.43 6.02 6.85
C PRO A 267 13.27 5.03 8.03
N SER A 268 12.06 4.48 8.22
CA SER A 268 11.80 3.56 9.32
C SER A 268 12.35 2.16 9.04
N ARG A 269 12.75 1.45 10.09
CA ARG A 269 13.27 0.07 9.99
C ARG A 269 12.18 -0.89 9.51
N HIS A 270 10.98 -0.78 10.09
CA HIS A 270 9.80 -1.51 9.67
C HIS A 270 8.71 -0.56 9.15
N VAL A 271 7.84 -1.09 8.28
CA VAL A 271 6.71 -0.37 7.72
C VAL A 271 5.48 -1.27 7.62
N LEU A 272 4.32 -0.70 7.96
CA LEU A 272 2.99 -1.21 7.60
C LEU A 272 2.46 -0.37 6.44
N VAL A 273 1.89 -1.00 5.40
CA VAL A 273 1.26 -0.28 4.28
C VAL A 273 -0.22 -0.66 4.21
N ILE A 274 -1.11 0.34 4.34
CA ILE A 274 -2.57 0.16 4.23
C ILE A 274 -3.22 1.31 3.44
N ASP A 275 -4.42 1.08 2.94
CA ASP A 275 -5.23 2.10 2.26
C ASP A 275 -5.81 3.11 3.30
N VAL A 276 -6.04 4.37 2.92
CA VAL A 276 -6.28 5.48 3.88
C VAL A 276 -7.60 5.38 4.65
N ASP A 277 -8.56 4.62 4.12
CA ASP A 277 -9.86 4.31 4.71
C ASP A 277 -9.81 3.14 5.70
N MET A 278 -8.67 2.43 5.78
CA MET A 278 -8.44 1.38 6.77
C MET A 278 -8.01 1.93 8.13
N LEU A 279 -8.32 1.17 9.18
CA LEU A 279 -7.96 1.51 10.55
C LEU A 279 -7.22 0.32 11.20
N PRO A 280 -5.94 0.48 11.59
CA PRO A 280 -5.22 -0.58 12.30
C PRO A 280 -5.87 -0.82 13.66
N SER A 281 -5.71 -2.00 14.25
CA SER A 281 -6.14 -2.20 15.64
C SER A 281 -5.41 -1.22 16.58
N ALA A 282 -6.11 -0.70 17.59
CA ALA A 282 -5.47 0.21 18.55
C ALA A 282 -4.27 -0.48 19.22
N GLY A 283 -3.23 0.27 19.60
CA GLY A 283 -2.04 -0.32 20.22
C GLY A 283 -1.22 -1.30 19.34
N LEU A 284 -1.56 -1.49 18.06
CA LEU A 284 -0.81 -2.37 17.14
C LEU A 284 0.67 -1.98 17.08
N ARG A 285 0.98 -0.67 16.98
CA ARG A 285 2.35 -0.16 16.96
C ARG A 285 3.16 -0.57 18.22
N PRO A 286 2.79 -0.15 19.45
CA PRO A 286 3.55 -0.53 20.64
C PRO A 286 3.53 -2.04 20.92
N GLY A 287 2.46 -2.74 20.58
CA GLY A 287 2.39 -4.21 20.67
C GLY A 287 3.37 -4.91 19.74
N PHE A 288 3.53 -4.44 18.50
CA PHE A 288 4.46 -5.01 17.53
C PHE A 288 5.93 -4.72 17.89
N LEU A 289 6.22 -3.52 18.40
CA LEU A 289 7.55 -3.19 18.90
C LEU A 289 7.97 -4.08 20.09
N ARG A 290 7.03 -4.41 21.00
CA ARG A 290 7.27 -5.41 22.06
C ARG A 290 7.53 -6.81 21.49
N LEU A 291 6.73 -7.26 20.50
CA LEU A 291 6.94 -8.55 19.85
C LEU A 291 8.32 -8.64 19.19
N LEU A 292 8.73 -7.63 18.41
CA LEU A 292 10.07 -7.56 17.81
C LEU A 292 11.17 -7.64 18.86
N GLY A 293 11.05 -6.89 19.97
CA GLY A 293 12.02 -6.91 21.07
C GLY A 293 12.06 -8.21 21.87
N GLY A 294 11.05 -9.07 21.75
CA GLY A 294 11.09 -10.46 22.22
C GLY A 294 11.80 -11.38 21.23
N LEU A 295 11.44 -11.28 19.95
CA LEU A 295 12.01 -12.11 18.88
C LEU A 295 13.52 -11.89 18.69
N THR A 296 14.02 -10.66 18.84
CA THR A 296 15.48 -10.36 18.73
C THR A 296 16.31 -10.80 19.93
N ARG A 297 15.69 -11.18 21.05
CA ARG A 297 16.38 -11.66 22.26
C ARG A 297 16.37 -13.18 22.42
N GLY A 298 15.60 -13.89 21.60
CA GLY A 298 15.60 -15.36 21.58
C GLY A 298 16.81 -15.94 20.86
N PRO A 299 17.13 -17.23 21.08
CA PRO A 299 18.20 -17.93 20.35
C PRO A 299 17.89 -18.16 18.85
N GLU A 300 16.69 -17.79 18.39
CA GLU A 300 16.24 -17.95 17.01
C GLU A 300 16.54 -16.74 16.13
N SER A 301 17.82 -16.36 15.98
CA SER A 301 18.28 -15.49 14.89
C SER A 301 18.24 -16.27 13.56
N ARG A 302 17.03 -16.62 13.09
CA ARG A 302 16.81 -17.48 11.93
C ARG A 302 17.45 -16.88 10.67
N PRO A 303 18.24 -17.66 9.91
CA PRO A 303 18.65 -17.28 8.56
C PRO A 303 17.41 -16.95 7.73
N GLY A 304 17.42 -15.82 7.00
CA GLY A 304 16.26 -15.37 6.20
C GLY A 304 15.36 -14.32 6.87
N ALA A 305 15.76 -13.69 7.97
CA ALA A 305 14.99 -12.62 8.62
C ALA A 305 14.62 -11.43 7.70
N ASP A 306 15.33 -11.20 6.58
CA ASP A 306 14.96 -10.20 5.55
C ASP A 306 13.83 -10.63 4.61
N ARG A 307 13.55 -11.94 4.51
CA ARG A 307 12.40 -12.47 3.75
C ARG A 307 11.13 -12.57 4.59
N THR A 308 11.25 -12.42 5.91
CA THR A 308 10.15 -12.57 6.87
C THR A 308 9.24 -11.34 6.88
N VAL A 309 7.93 -11.56 6.66
CA VAL A 309 6.88 -10.53 6.81
C VAL A 309 5.82 -10.96 7.82
N TYR A 310 5.19 -9.98 8.49
CA TYR A 310 4.25 -10.19 9.58
C TYR A 310 2.82 -9.79 9.18
N VAL A 311 1.97 -10.77 8.88
CA VAL A 311 0.60 -10.54 8.41
C VAL A 311 -0.29 -10.02 9.52
N VAL A 312 -1.04 -8.97 9.17
CA VAL A 312 -2.10 -8.36 9.97
C VAL A 312 -3.43 -8.68 9.27
N PRO A 313 -4.26 -9.57 9.82
CA PRO A 313 -5.54 -9.90 9.21
C PRO A 313 -6.46 -8.68 9.12
N ALA A 314 -7.04 -8.46 7.95
CA ALA A 314 -7.96 -7.36 7.69
C ALA A 314 -9.39 -7.88 7.59
N LEU A 315 -10.31 -7.17 8.24
CA LEU A 315 -11.73 -7.50 8.23
C LEU A 315 -12.53 -6.26 7.82
N GLU A 316 -13.65 -6.49 7.15
CA GLU A 316 -14.64 -5.47 6.81
C GLU A 316 -15.87 -5.64 7.72
N MET A 317 -16.42 -4.50 8.16
CA MET A 317 -17.56 -4.44 9.07
C MET A 317 -18.77 -3.84 8.36
N ARG A 318 -19.96 -4.36 8.61
CA ARG A 318 -21.20 -3.84 8.02
C ARG A 318 -21.54 -2.43 8.50
N HIS A 319 -21.25 -2.13 9.77
CA HIS A 319 -21.55 -0.86 10.41
C HIS A 319 -20.35 -0.34 11.21
N THR A 320 -19.95 0.91 10.97
CA THR A 320 -18.75 1.52 11.55
C THR A 320 -19.00 2.34 12.82
N ARG A 321 -20.23 2.32 13.37
CA ARG A 321 -20.63 3.16 14.52
C ARG A 321 -19.77 2.93 15.78
N ARG A 322 -19.36 1.68 16.02
CA ARG A 322 -18.38 1.32 17.05
C ARG A 322 -17.46 0.24 16.50
N LEU A 323 -16.17 0.53 16.44
CA LEU A 323 -15.15 -0.47 16.12
C LEU A 323 -14.92 -1.36 17.34
N PRO A 324 -14.65 -2.67 17.16
CA PRO A 324 -14.30 -3.53 18.27
C PRO A 324 -13.01 -3.03 18.93
N GLN A 325 -13.04 -2.95 20.26
CA GLN A 325 -11.89 -2.55 21.05
C GLN A 325 -10.94 -3.72 21.27
N HIS A 326 -11.48 -4.92 21.50
CA HIS A 326 -10.72 -6.13 21.81
C HIS A 326 -11.11 -7.33 20.94
N LYS A 327 -10.25 -8.35 20.93
CA LYS A 327 -10.45 -9.55 20.09
C LYS A 327 -11.73 -10.31 20.44
N ALA A 328 -12.14 -10.33 21.71
CA ALA A 328 -13.40 -10.99 22.10
C ALA A 328 -14.64 -10.27 21.55
N GLU A 329 -14.68 -8.93 21.52
CA GLU A 329 -15.74 -8.18 20.83
C GLU A 329 -15.74 -8.45 19.32
N LEU A 330 -14.56 -8.51 18.69
CA LEU A 330 -14.40 -8.88 17.29
C LEU A 330 -14.89 -10.33 17.01
N GLN A 331 -14.61 -11.28 17.91
CA GLN A 331 -15.08 -12.67 17.84
C GLN A 331 -16.61 -12.74 17.89
N GLN A 332 -17.25 -12.01 18.82
CA GLN A 332 -18.70 -11.92 18.93
C GLN A 332 -19.33 -11.35 17.65
N LEU A 333 -18.80 -10.24 17.12
CA LEU A 333 -19.29 -9.63 15.89
C LEU A 333 -19.09 -10.52 14.64
N TYR A 334 -18.03 -11.32 14.62
CA TYR A 334 -17.78 -12.32 13.58
C TYR A 334 -18.78 -13.48 13.64
N GLN A 335 -19.13 -13.95 14.84
CA GLN A 335 -20.13 -15.02 15.04
C GLN A 335 -21.53 -14.63 14.54
N VAL A 336 -21.92 -13.35 14.69
CA VAL A 336 -23.20 -12.83 14.19
C VAL A 336 -23.14 -12.25 12.76
N ALA A 337 -22.04 -12.50 12.04
CA ALA A 337 -21.80 -12.06 10.66
C ALA A 337 -21.86 -10.54 10.40
N GLU A 338 -21.70 -9.70 11.44
CA GLU A 338 -21.53 -8.24 11.31
C GLU A 338 -20.10 -7.86 10.86
N VAL A 339 -19.16 -8.81 10.97
CA VAL A 339 -17.78 -8.68 10.51
C VAL A 339 -17.36 -9.91 9.71
N ARG A 340 -16.67 -9.68 8.58
CA ARG A 340 -16.18 -10.74 7.69
C ARG A 340 -14.76 -10.43 7.17
N PRO A 341 -14.03 -11.41 6.61
CA PRO A 341 -12.71 -11.16 6.05
C PRO A 341 -12.75 -10.13 4.91
N PHE A 342 -11.76 -9.24 4.88
CA PHE A 342 -11.65 -8.21 3.84
C PHE A 342 -11.63 -8.83 2.43
N TYR A 343 -12.46 -8.33 1.52
CA TYR A 343 -12.56 -8.77 0.12
C TYR A 343 -12.84 -10.29 -0.05
N ALA A 344 -13.43 -10.94 0.96
CA ALA A 344 -13.76 -12.37 0.95
C ALA A 344 -14.50 -12.81 -0.32
N GLU A 345 -15.49 -12.03 -0.75
CA GLU A 345 -16.30 -12.32 -1.94
C GLU A 345 -15.56 -12.06 -3.25
N LEU A 346 -14.65 -11.07 -3.26
CA LEU A 346 -14.02 -10.54 -4.47
C LEU A 346 -12.87 -11.42 -4.95
N CYS A 347 -12.02 -11.87 -4.04
CA CYS A 347 -11.02 -12.91 -4.30
C CYS A 347 -10.80 -13.83 -3.08
N PRO A 348 -11.62 -14.89 -2.91
CA PRO A 348 -11.46 -15.86 -1.83
C PRO A 348 -10.04 -16.47 -1.80
N ARG A 349 -9.49 -16.84 -2.96
CA ARG A 349 -8.14 -17.41 -3.07
C ARG A 349 -7.03 -16.46 -2.63
N CYS A 350 -7.22 -15.14 -2.81
CA CYS A 350 -6.24 -14.14 -2.40
C CYS A 350 -6.19 -13.94 -0.87
N GLN A 351 -7.21 -14.41 -0.14
CA GLN A 351 -7.39 -14.14 1.29
C GLN A 351 -7.42 -15.41 2.15
N ALA A 352 -7.80 -16.56 1.59
CA ALA A 352 -7.82 -17.85 2.30
C ALA A 352 -6.49 -18.23 2.99
N PRO A 353 -5.29 -17.91 2.46
CA PRO A 353 -4.03 -18.21 3.13
C PRO A 353 -3.83 -17.52 4.49
N THR A 354 -4.50 -16.38 4.73
CA THR A 354 -4.58 -15.68 6.04
C THR A 354 -5.38 -16.47 7.09
N ASN A 355 -6.01 -17.59 6.71
CA ASN A 355 -6.71 -18.54 7.58
C ASN A 355 -7.52 -17.86 8.71
N TYR A 356 -8.45 -16.99 8.31
CA TYR A 356 -9.28 -16.21 9.22
C TYR A 356 -10.00 -17.09 10.26
N SER A 357 -10.45 -18.29 9.87
CA SER A 357 -11.07 -19.26 10.79
C SER A 357 -10.12 -19.74 11.90
N ARG A 358 -8.84 -20.02 11.61
CA ARG A 358 -7.85 -20.32 12.66
C ARG A 358 -7.57 -19.07 13.50
N TRP A 359 -7.35 -17.93 12.84
CA TRP A 359 -6.98 -16.69 13.52
C TRP A 359 -8.04 -16.19 14.50
N ILE A 360 -9.31 -16.18 14.07
CA ILE A 360 -10.43 -15.69 14.89
C ILE A 360 -10.69 -16.60 16.09
N ASN A 361 -10.55 -17.93 15.94
CA ASN A 361 -10.81 -18.89 17.01
C ASN A 361 -9.64 -19.11 17.99
N LEU A 362 -8.43 -18.63 17.68
CA LEU A 362 -7.37 -18.56 18.70
C LEU A 362 -7.86 -17.68 19.86
N PRO A 363 -7.56 -18.02 21.13
CA PRO A 363 -7.96 -17.21 22.27
C PRO A 363 -7.61 -15.73 22.08
N ALA A 364 -8.43 -14.83 22.65
CA ALA A 364 -7.88 -13.55 23.06
C ALA A 364 -6.73 -13.85 24.02
N ALA A 365 -5.59 -13.15 23.89
CA ALA A 365 -4.53 -13.26 24.88
C ALA A 365 -5.17 -12.96 26.25
N ALA A 366 -5.05 -13.91 27.19
CA ALA A 366 -5.80 -13.87 28.45
C ALA A 366 -5.65 -12.50 29.11
N ASP A 367 -6.77 -11.96 29.61
CA ASP A 367 -6.83 -10.58 30.08
C ASP A 367 -5.71 -10.28 31.08
N ALA A 368 -5.17 -9.06 31.00
CA ALA A 368 -4.15 -8.55 31.92
C ALA A 368 -4.70 -8.32 33.35
N THR A 369 -5.80 -8.98 33.74
CA THR A 369 -6.47 -8.91 35.05
C THR A 369 -5.69 -9.60 36.16
N THR A 370 -4.71 -10.46 35.84
CA THR A 370 -3.74 -11.02 36.79
C THR A 370 -2.32 -10.47 36.62
N SER A 371 -2.10 -9.52 35.72
CA SER A 371 -0.81 -8.81 35.61
C SER A 371 -0.94 -7.39 36.16
N THR A 372 -0.40 -7.17 37.35
CA THR A 372 -0.18 -5.84 37.94
C THR A 372 0.85 -4.98 37.17
N SER A 373 1.29 -5.40 35.98
CA SER A 373 2.17 -4.60 35.15
C SER A 373 1.38 -3.57 34.34
N SER A 374 1.85 -2.32 34.34
CA SER A 374 1.32 -1.20 33.55
C SER A 374 1.57 -1.34 32.03
N THR A 375 1.79 -2.57 31.55
CA THR A 375 2.28 -2.86 30.21
C THR A 375 1.13 -3.45 29.39
N GLY A 376 0.62 -2.66 28.43
CA GLY A 376 -0.52 -3.04 27.59
C GLY A 376 -0.34 -4.35 26.80
N PRO A 377 -1.39 -4.83 26.13
CA PRO A 377 -1.54 -6.22 25.70
C PRO A 377 -0.40 -6.75 24.81
N VAL A 378 -0.15 -8.05 24.92
CA VAL A 378 0.95 -8.75 24.24
C VAL A 378 0.48 -9.29 22.89
N LEU A 379 1.15 -8.88 21.80
CA LEU A 379 1.02 -9.53 20.50
C LEU A 379 1.86 -10.81 20.47
N GLN A 380 1.37 -11.85 19.80
CA GLN A 380 2.06 -13.13 19.65
C GLN A 380 1.99 -13.61 18.20
N VAL A 381 2.96 -14.43 17.80
CA VAL A 381 2.89 -15.15 16.51
C VAL A 381 1.81 -16.22 16.60
N ALA A 382 0.84 -16.18 15.69
CA ALA A 382 -0.27 -17.10 15.62
C ALA A 382 0.14 -18.44 14.98
N TYR A 383 0.93 -18.34 13.91
CA TYR A 383 1.52 -19.43 13.13
C TYR A 383 2.44 -18.84 12.06
N THR A 384 3.32 -19.66 11.49
CA THR A 384 4.17 -19.34 10.34
C THR A 384 3.78 -20.20 9.14
N ARG A 385 3.95 -19.67 7.93
CA ARG A 385 3.77 -20.40 6.67
C ARG A 385 4.57 -19.75 5.53
N GLU A 386 4.83 -20.50 4.48
CA GLU A 386 5.35 -19.92 3.23
C GLU A 386 4.24 -19.14 2.50
N TRP A 387 4.67 -18.17 1.68
CA TRP A 387 3.77 -17.48 0.76
C TRP A 387 3.29 -18.44 -0.34
N THR A 388 2.06 -18.25 -0.80
CA THR A 388 1.47 -19.07 -1.87
C THR A 388 0.61 -18.22 -2.78
N ASP A 389 0.77 -18.33 -4.10
CA ASP A 389 -0.06 -17.60 -5.06
C ASP A 389 -1.56 -17.95 -4.93
N PRO A 390 -2.50 -16.98 -4.97
CA PRO A 390 -2.33 -15.54 -5.18
C PRO A 390 -2.49 -14.73 -3.88
N TRP A 391 -1.83 -15.11 -2.77
CA TRP A 391 -2.05 -14.49 -1.46
C TRP A 391 -1.71 -13.00 -1.46
N GLU A 392 -2.69 -12.18 -1.08
CA GLU A 392 -2.58 -10.73 -1.00
C GLU A 392 -2.85 -10.20 0.43
N PRO A 393 -1.93 -10.41 1.39
CA PRO A 393 -2.11 -9.96 2.77
C PRO A 393 -1.84 -8.45 2.94
N PHE A 394 -2.35 -7.90 4.04
CA PHE A 394 -1.73 -6.73 4.69
C PHE A 394 -0.68 -7.22 5.68
N TYR A 395 0.45 -6.54 5.76
CA TYR A 395 1.57 -7.00 6.58
C TYR A 395 2.50 -5.86 7.02
N ILE A 396 3.25 -6.13 8.08
CA ILE A 396 4.39 -5.34 8.53
C ILE A 396 5.67 -6.04 8.07
N SER A 397 6.63 -5.30 7.55
CA SER A 397 7.91 -5.84 7.08
C SER A 397 9.07 -4.89 7.34
N ARG A 398 10.31 -5.36 7.15
CA ARG A 398 11.46 -4.46 7.03
C ARG A 398 11.26 -3.56 5.80
N ASN A 399 11.65 -2.30 5.90
CA ASN A 399 11.52 -1.34 4.80
C ASN A 399 12.45 -1.64 3.60
N THR A 400 13.32 -2.64 3.74
CA THR A 400 14.18 -3.22 2.69
C THR A 400 13.44 -4.13 1.70
N VAL A 401 12.17 -4.50 1.95
CA VAL A 401 11.40 -5.31 0.98
C VAL A 401 11.29 -4.61 -0.39
N PRO A 402 11.20 -5.35 -1.51
CA PRO A 402 11.09 -4.78 -2.86
C PRO A 402 10.00 -3.69 -2.96
N PRO A 403 10.18 -2.66 -3.80
CA PRO A 403 9.11 -1.71 -4.08
C PRO A 403 7.90 -2.42 -4.71
N TYR A 404 6.72 -1.82 -4.58
CA TYR A 404 5.57 -2.24 -5.37
C TYR A 404 5.85 -1.98 -6.86
N ASP A 405 5.43 -2.87 -7.75
CA ASP A 405 5.59 -2.66 -9.19
C ASP A 405 4.62 -1.57 -9.68
N GLU A 406 5.19 -0.41 -10.04
CA GLU A 406 4.48 0.83 -10.39
C GLU A 406 3.75 0.74 -11.75
N ARG A 407 3.94 -0.35 -12.50
CA ARG A 407 3.17 -0.65 -13.72
C ARG A 407 1.74 -1.11 -13.42
N PHE A 408 1.47 -1.55 -12.18
CA PHE A 408 0.11 -1.88 -11.73
C PHE A 408 -0.56 -0.65 -11.11
N GLU A 409 -1.63 -0.22 -11.77
CA GLU A 409 -2.41 0.97 -11.43
C GLU A 409 -3.88 0.61 -11.25
N GLN A 410 -4.54 1.33 -10.35
CA GLN A 410 -5.91 1.14 -9.90
C GLN A 410 -6.22 -0.25 -9.31
N TYR A 411 -6.29 -1.31 -10.13
CA TYR A 411 -6.78 -2.64 -9.73
C TYR A 411 -5.97 -3.81 -10.32
N GLY A 412 -5.75 -4.84 -9.48
CA GLY A 412 -5.20 -6.15 -9.86
C GLY A 412 -3.68 -6.25 -9.67
N PHE A 413 -3.22 -7.39 -9.15
CA PHE A 413 -1.79 -7.74 -8.90
C PHE A 413 -0.98 -6.77 -8.01
N ASN A 414 -1.62 -5.71 -7.50
CA ASN A 414 -1.05 -4.61 -6.73
C ASN A 414 -0.08 -5.06 -5.63
N ARG A 415 -0.55 -5.75 -4.57
CA ARG A 415 0.33 -6.16 -3.45
C ARG A 415 0.97 -7.54 -3.69
N ILE A 416 0.33 -8.41 -4.48
CA ILE A 416 0.88 -9.72 -4.88
C ILE A 416 2.29 -9.58 -5.47
N SER A 417 2.51 -8.55 -6.30
CA SER A 417 3.80 -8.28 -6.95
C SER A 417 5.01 -8.11 -6.00
N GLN A 418 4.76 -7.85 -4.70
CA GLN A 418 5.79 -7.56 -3.70
C GLN A 418 6.13 -8.75 -2.79
N VAL A 419 5.20 -9.69 -2.60
CA VAL A 419 5.30 -10.75 -1.55
C VAL A 419 5.64 -12.12 -2.12
N SER A 420 5.73 -12.27 -3.45
CA SER A 420 5.90 -13.55 -4.13
C SER A 420 7.18 -14.34 -3.81
N CYS A 421 8.13 -13.73 -3.10
CA CYS A 421 9.43 -14.31 -2.72
C CYS A 421 9.72 -14.24 -1.20
N SER A 422 8.67 -14.14 -0.36
CA SER A 422 8.77 -13.92 1.09
C SER A 422 8.26 -15.08 1.96
N ASP A 423 8.85 -15.23 3.14
CA ASP A 423 8.39 -16.09 4.23
C ASP A 423 7.38 -15.33 5.10
N VAL A 424 6.30 -15.98 5.55
CA VAL A 424 5.14 -15.24 6.07
C VAL A 424 4.68 -15.71 7.45
N ILE A 425 4.70 -14.79 8.42
CA ILE A 425 4.31 -15.03 9.80
C ILE A 425 2.95 -14.37 10.08
N GLY A 426 1.96 -15.13 10.53
CA GLY A 426 0.68 -14.58 11.00
C GLY A 426 0.78 -14.09 12.45
N ILE A 427 0.29 -12.87 12.75
CA ILE A 427 0.22 -12.33 14.12
C ILE A 427 -1.20 -12.46 14.69
N VAL A 428 -1.32 -12.84 15.96
CA VAL A 428 -2.52 -12.64 16.80
C VAL A 428 -2.27 -11.53 17.80
N GLY A 429 -3.29 -10.70 18.01
CA GLY A 429 -3.32 -9.70 19.07
C GLY A 429 -4.66 -9.67 19.79
N GLY A 430 -4.61 -9.64 21.12
CA GLY A 430 -5.60 -8.91 21.90
C GLY A 430 -5.25 -7.43 21.88
N VAL A 431 -6.25 -6.56 21.86
CA VAL A 431 -6.10 -5.11 22.01
C VAL A 431 -7.07 -4.67 23.11
N GLY A 432 -6.67 -3.72 23.93
CA GLY A 432 -7.47 -3.16 25.00
C GLY A 432 -7.02 -1.74 25.25
N TRP A 433 -7.95 -0.88 25.64
CA TRP A 433 -7.66 0.53 25.89
C TRP A 433 -7.01 0.70 27.27
N GLY A 434 -6.02 1.58 27.36
CA GLY A 434 -5.56 2.17 28.63
C GLY A 434 -5.75 3.68 28.52
N GLY A 435 -6.46 4.28 29.48
CA GLY A 435 -6.76 5.71 29.48
C GLY A 435 -5.53 6.59 29.75
N ALA A 436 -5.64 7.91 29.72
CA ALA A 436 -6.86 8.74 29.73
C ALA A 436 -6.62 10.11 29.04
N GLY A 437 -7.66 10.95 28.99
CA GLY A 437 -7.56 12.40 28.78
C GLY A 437 -7.43 12.88 27.34
#